data_AF-A0A957I343-F1
#
_entry.id   AF-A0A957I343-F1
#
_cell.length_a   1.000
_cell.length_b   1.000
_cell.length_c   1.000
_cell.angle_alpha   90.00
_cell.angle_beta   90.00
_cell.angle_gamma   90.00
#
_symmetry.space_group_name_H-M   'P 1'
#
loop_
_entity.id
_entity.type
_entity.pdbx_description
1 polymer ?
#
loop_
_entity_poly.entity_id
_entity_poly.type
_entity_poly.pdbx_seq_one_letter_code
_entity_poly.pdbx_strand_id
1 'polypeptide(L)'
;MASSSSLSPLDMLDMPDAEQYILRCLNRRPGLTAAEIALATKLPINEVESTLTRMVNRAQLVEQLQDEKRTFSVRFSRLQGRLRGMPSSIMSILEEKPDTFLAEVPLTSSLSPDERENLLARSTTRRLIPNEVFMWQGDRFSYVGLPRMGLLKKSRLQKGKHSRVVDYVRRAEWFGLGEMLSGQPSLDTLTAVTDTELLLWPADEFVAFLNNSARLSQSVNRLLSDQLYQCQSQRVHGTGRLWVIEGTDRQVGATTLAVNLALLGGQNGGGGNGHRSRVVLWNAGSSGQDILRMLGMDAHALSTALPDQNTVLEHPSGIHVLIKTAKATYPPQVQLDIFLTDLLGRYDYVICDTGSSNDEEILLRLRGHAERLITVTRQETHVDDVKARWNTIQPYSRPTQKRILALNQFSPNGHSPDPAFQLVLPYDPESANLAHQIGQPVVEAAIDGPLARSFVETYRRLSLDHSIGIFVPSTMDVNQSISNESQVQATLSFLGTLFGGATRSEAEGVWQSEEQELVIEQVTIVKTFVSQKALEKHLDEVIKFATRLKAEMKQEAVAIDVDNQLILV
;
A
#
# COMPACT_ATOMS: atom_id res chain seq x y z
N MET A 1 -36.15 -6.11 -8.57
CA MET A 1 -35.80 -7.54 -8.42
C MET A 1 -36.79 -8.18 -7.46
N ALA A 2 -37.24 -9.41 -7.75
CA ALA A 2 -38.15 -10.16 -6.90
C ALA A 2 -37.54 -10.36 -5.50
N SER A 3 -38.36 -10.28 -4.47
CA SER A 3 -38.03 -10.72 -3.11
C SER A 3 -37.30 -12.07 -3.18
N SER A 4 -36.15 -12.17 -2.54
CA SER A 4 -35.25 -13.34 -2.56
C SER A 4 -35.96 -14.61 -2.09
N SER A 5 -36.62 -15.32 -3.00
CA SER A 5 -37.16 -16.65 -2.75
C SER A 5 -36.02 -17.65 -2.88
N SER A 6 -35.42 -17.98 -1.75
CA SER A 6 -34.40 -19.02 -1.64
C SER A 6 -34.96 -20.40 -2.00
N LEU A 7 -34.13 -21.25 -2.63
CA LEU A 7 -34.53 -22.58 -3.10
C LEU A 7 -34.84 -23.56 -1.95
N SER A 8 -36.06 -24.11 -1.95
CA SER A 8 -36.45 -25.29 -1.18
C SER A 8 -36.06 -26.57 -1.93
N PRO A 9 -35.77 -27.69 -1.21
CA PRO A 9 -35.59 -29.00 -1.85
C PRO A 9 -36.77 -29.43 -2.73
N LEU A 10 -37.98 -28.94 -2.46
CA LEU A 10 -39.18 -29.21 -3.27
C LEU A 10 -39.18 -28.44 -4.60
N ASP A 11 -38.60 -27.24 -4.64
CA ASP A 11 -38.52 -26.41 -5.85
C ASP A 11 -37.62 -27.06 -6.92
N MET A 12 -36.75 -28.00 -6.52
CA MET A 12 -35.91 -28.75 -7.45
C MET A 12 -36.69 -29.66 -8.40
N LEU A 13 -37.93 -30.06 -8.04
CA LEU A 13 -38.73 -30.99 -8.84
C LEU A 13 -39.35 -30.30 -10.07
N ASP A 14 -39.59 -28.99 -9.98
CA ASP A 14 -40.22 -28.20 -11.05
C ASP A 14 -39.20 -27.51 -11.98
N MET A 15 -37.90 -27.74 -11.75
CA MET A 15 -36.83 -27.14 -12.56
C MET A 15 -36.54 -27.95 -13.82
N PRO A 16 -36.10 -27.29 -14.92
CA PRO A 16 -35.56 -27.97 -16.09
C PRO A 16 -34.41 -28.92 -15.73
N ASP A 17 -34.29 -30.04 -16.47
CA ASP A 17 -33.27 -31.07 -16.20
C ASP A 17 -31.84 -30.50 -16.11
N ALA A 18 -31.47 -29.59 -17.01
CA ALA A 18 -30.17 -28.92 -16.98
C ALA A 18 -29.91 -28.15 -15.66
N GLU A 19 -30.91 -27.43 -15.14
CA GLU A 19 -30.83 -26.72 -13.86
C GLU A 19 -30.70 -27.72 -12.70
N GLN A 20 -31.44 -28.83 -12.72
CA GLN A 20 -31.35 -29.88 -11.71
C GLN A 20 -29.97 -30.56 -11.70
N TYR A 21 -29.39 -30.87 -12.87
CA TYR A 21 -28.07 -31.48 -12.98
C TYR A 21 -26.98 -30.56 -12.43
N ILE A 22 -27.04 -29.26 -12.75
CA ILE A 22 -26.11 -28.26 -12.23
C ILE A 22 -26.25 -28.12 -10.71
N LEU A 23 -27.47 -28.03 -10.17
CA LEU A 23 -27.70 -27.97 -8.72
C LEU A 23 -27.15 -29.21 -8.00
N ARG A 24 -27.41 -30.41 -8.51
CA ARG A 24 -26.88 -31.66 -7.92
C ARG A 24 -25.36 -31.70 -7.96
N CYS A 25 -24.74 -31.21 -9.03
CA CYS A 25 -23.29 -31.11 -9.17
C CYS A 25 -22.71 -30.17 -8.11
N LEU A 26 -23.23 -28.94 -8.03
CA LEU A 26 -22.73 -27.91 -7.11
C LEU A 26 -23.05 -28.21 -5.64
N ASN A 27 -24.13 -28.93 -5.34
CA ASN A 27 -24.43 -29.38 -3.98
C ASN A 27 -23.44 -30.44 -3.49
N ARG A 28 -22.92 -31.29 -4.40
CA ARG A 28 -21.88 -32.28 -4.07
C ARG A 28 -20.49 -31.67 -4.00
N ARG A 29 -20.20 -30.71 -4.89
CA ARG A 29 -18.90 -30.05 -5.05
C ARG A 29 -19.13 -28.55 -5.29
N PRO A 30 -19.17 -27.72 -4.25
CA PRO A 30 -19.27 -26.28 -4.42
C PRO A 30 -17.97 -25.71 -4.97
N GLY A 31 -18.02 -24.52 -5.58
CA GLY A 31 -16.83 -23.82 -6.07
C GLY A 31 -16.27 -24.37 -7.39
N LEU A 32 -17.10 -24.94 -8.25
CA LEU A 32 -16.67 -25.40 -9.58
C LEU A 32 -16.78 -24.30 -10.64
N THR A 33 -15.89 -24.30 -11.61
CA THR A 33 -15.93 -23.47 -12.83
C THR A 33 -16.97 -23.99 -13.82
N ALA A 34 -17.41 -23.15 -14.77
CA ALA A 34 -18.34 -23.58 -15.83
C ALA A 34 -17.82 -24.79 -16.64
N ALA A 35 -16.51 -24.83 -16.91
CA ALA A 35 -15.86 -25.93 -17.60
C ALA A 35 -15.89 -27.24 -16.78
N GLU A 36 -15.64 -27.16 -15.48
CA GLU A 36 -15.71 -28.33 -14.58
C GLU A 36 -17.14 -28.83 -14.41
N ILE A 37 -18.12 -27.91 -14.35
CA ILE A 37 -19.56 -28.26 -14.31
C ILE A 37 -19.97 -28.95 -15.61
N ALA A 38 -19.57 -28.42 -16.77
CA ALA A 38 -19.82 -29.05 -18.07
C ALA A 38 -19.25 -30.47 -18.14
N LEU A 39 -18.00 -30.65 -17.68
CA LEU A 39 -17.37 -31.96 -17.62
C LEU A 39 -18.12 -32.93 -16.70
N ALA A 40 -18.53 -32.47 -15.51
CA ALA A 40 -19.20 -33.30 -14.51
C ALA A 40 -20.65 -33.67 -14.89
N THR A 41 -21.35 -32.76 -15.56
CA THR A 41 -22.76 -32.94 -15.99
C THR A 41 -22.88 -33.55 -17.39
N LYS A 42 -21.80 -33.57 -18.17
CA LYS A 42 -21.76 -33.95 -19.60
C LYS A 42 -22.61 -33.06 -20.51
N LEU A 43 -22.94 -31.85 -20.05
CA LEU A 43 -23.64 -30.84 -20.85
C LEU A 43 -22.64 -30.02 -21.68
N PRO A 44 -23.02 -29.53 -22.88
CA PRO A 44 -22.21 -28.58 -23.64
C PRO A 44 -21.90 -27.31 -22.84
N ILE A 45 -20.67 -26.78 -22.94
CA ILE A 45 -20.25 -25.60 -22.17
C ILE A 45 -21.15 -24.38 -22.38
N ASN A 46 -21.60 -24.12 -23.62
CA ASN A 46 -22.49 -23.00 -23.93
C ASN A 46 -23.87 -23.14 -23.24
N GLU A 47 -24.36 -24.37 -23.12
CA GLU A 47 -25.63 -24.66 -22.43
C GLU A 47 -25.48 -24.45 -20.92
N VAL A 48 -24.35 -24.89 -20.35
CA VAL A 48 -24.00 -24.65 -18.94
C VAL A 48 -23.89 -23.16 -18.66
N GLU A 49 -23.15 -22.40 -19.46
CA GLU A 49 -22.98 -20.95 -19.26
C GLU A 49 -24.31 -20.18 -19.34
N SER A 50 -25.15 -20.48 -20.32
CA SER A 50 -26.47 -19.86 -20.45
C SER A 50 -27.40 -20.22 -19.27
N THR A 51 -27.32 -21.46 -18.77
CA THR A 51 -28.11 -21.92 -17.63
C THR A 51 -27.61 -21.33 -16.32
N LEU A 52 -26.30 -21.30 -16.09
CA LEU A 52 -25.69 -20.61 -14.95
C LEU A 52 -26.10 -19.14 -14.91
N THR A 53 -26.04 -18.44 -16.04
CA THR A 53 -26.47 -17.03 -16.14
C THR A 53 -27.93 -16.85 -15.71
N ARG A 54 -28.84 -17.73 -16.19
CA ARG A 54 -30.25 -17.70 -15.78
C ARG A 54 -30.42 -17.96 -14.28
N MET A 55 -29.73 -18.97 -13.75
CA MET A 55 -29.83 -19.34 -12.33
C MET A 55 -29.25 -18.28 -11.39
N VAL A 56 -28.16 -17.61 -11.79
CA VAL A 56 -27.58 -16.46 -11.08
C VAL A 56 -28.58 -15.28 -11.08
N ASN A 57 -29.18 -14.97 -12.23
CA ASN A 57 -30.20 -13.92 -12.34
C ASN A 57 -31.45 -14.19 -11.48
N ARG A 58 -31.78 -15.47 -11.24
CA ARG A 58 -32.85 -15.90 -10.33
C ARG A 58 -32.41 -16.02 -8.87
N ALA A 59 -31.18 -15.64 -8.54
CA ALA A 59 -30.57 -15.76 -7.21
C ALA A 59 -30.54 -17.20 -6.64
N GLN A 60 -30.56 -18.20 -7.51
CA GLN A 60 -30.48 -19.63 -7.16
C GLN A 60 -29.03 -20.07 -6.92
N LEU A 61 -28.11 -19.48 -7.68
CA LEU A 61 -26.66 -19.67 -7.54
C LEU A 61 -26.00 -18.36 -7.15
N VAL A 62 -24.82 -18.48 -6.54
CA VAL A 62 -23.90 -17.37 -6.30
C VAL A 62 -22.66 -17.56 -7.13
N GLU A 63 -22.19 -16.46 -7.70
CA GLU A 63 -20.91 -16.41 -8.37
C GLU A 63 -19.82 -16.09 -7.34
N GLN A 64 -18.72 -16.81 -7.43
CA GLN A 64 -17.59 -16.65 -6.54
C GLN A 64 -16.31 -16.45 -7.33
N LEU A 65 -15.36 -15.74 -6.74
CA LEU A 65 -14.01 -15.60 -7.26
C LEU A 65 -13.05 -16.29 -6.31
N GLN A 66 -12.56 -17.46 -6.70
CA GLN A 66 -11.61 -18.28 -5.91
C GLN A 66 -10.40 -18.58 -6.79
N ASP A 67 -9.21 -18.33 -6.27
CA ASP A 67 -7.94 -18.53 -6.99
C ASP A 67 -7.96 -17.97 -8.41
N GLU A 68 -8.54 -16.76 -8.56
CA GLU A 68 -8.63 -16.01 -9.82
C GLU A 68 -9.53 -16.68 -10.89
N LYS A 69 -10.32 -17.68 -10.48
CA LYS A 69 -11.29 -18.37 -11.31
C LYS A 69 -12.71 -18.02 -10.89
N ARG A 70 -13.58 -17.81 -11.88
CA ARG A 70 -15.03 -17.67 -11.69
C ARG A 70 -15.62 -19.05 -11.39
N THR A 71 -16.08 -19.21 -10.16
CA THR A 71 -16.69 -20.45 -9.66
C THR A 71 -18.12 -20.21 -9.20
N PHE A 72 -18.88 -21.28 -9.02
CA PHE A 72 -20.31 -21.20 -8.69
C PHE A 72 -20.63 -22.05 -7.46
N SER A 73 -21.57 -21.59 -6.63
CA SER A 73 -22.09 -22.33 -5.48
C SER A 73 -23.60 -22.14 -5.35
N VAL A 74 -24.28 -23.11 -4.72
CA VAL A 74 -25.74 -23.04 -4.49
C VAL A 74 -26.05 -22.11 -3.33
N ARG A 75 -27.07 -21.24 -3.50
CA ARG A 75 -27.59 -20.42 -2.40
C ARG A 75 -28.67 -21.18 -1.65
N PHE A 76 -28.33 -21.73 -0.49
CA PHE A 76 -29.32 -22.35 0.41
C PHE A 76 -30.00 -21.31 1.29
N SER A 77 -31.29 -21.50 1.53
CA SER A 77 -31.99 -20.80 2.62
C SER A 77 -31.40 -21.26 3.95
N ARG A 78 -30.55 -20.46 4.60
CA ARG A 78 -30.36 -20.64 6.03
C ARG A 78 -31.65 -20.18 6.70
N LEU A 79 -32.49 -21.12 7.12
CA LEU A 79 -33.44 -20.89 8.21
C LEU A 79 -32.65 -20.21 9.34
N GLN A 80 -33.19 -19.11 9.87
CA GLN A 80 -32.62 -18.36 11.00
C GLN A 80 -32.56 -19.25 12.26
N GLY A 81 -31.66 -20.22 12.28
CA GLY A 81 -31.29 -20.94 13.48
C GLY A 81 -30.36 -20.05 14.27
N ARG A 82 -30.79 -19.62 15.46
CA ARG A 82 -29.92 -19.03 16.49
C ARG A 82 -28.58 -19.77 16.51
N LEU A 83 -27.52 -19.11 16.05
CA LEU A 83 -26.16 -19.65 16.10
C LEU A 83 -25.74 -19.68 17.57
N ARG A 84 -25.83 -20.85 18.20
CA ARG A 84 -25.27 -21.10 19.54
C ARG A 84 -23.77 -20.86 19.47
N GLY A 85 -23.27 -19.91 20.27
CA GLY A 85 -21.84 -19.64 20.42
C GLY A 85 -21.31 -18.33 19.80
N MET A 86 -22.18 -17.46 19.26
CA MET A 86 -21.73 -16.12 18.83
C MET A 86 -21.34 -15.24 20.04
N PRO A 87 -20.18 -14.54 19.99
CA PRO A 87 -19.81 -13.53 20.97
C PRO A 87 -20.90 -12.47 21.14
N SER A 88 -21.14 -12.02 22.38
CA SER A 88 -22.17 -11.02 22.72
C SER A 88 -22.00 -9.70 21.97
N SER A 89 -20.77 -9.33 21.59
CA SER A 89 -20.47 -8.14 20.77
C SER A 89 -21.04 -8.21 19.34
N ILE A 90 -21.19 -9.40 18.76
CA ILE A 90 -21.79 -9.59 17.43
C ILE A 90 -23.33 -9.59 17.55
N MET A 91 -23.87 -10.13 18.65
CA MET A 91 -25.31 -10.13 18.92
C MET A 91 -25.85 -8.70 19.09
N SER A 92 -25.14 -7.83 19.81
CA SER A 92 -25.54 -6.42 19.96
C SER A 92 -25.53 -5.64 18.63
N ILE A 93 -24.64 -5.98 17.70
CA ILE A 93 -24.58 -5.37 16.36
C ILE A 93 -25.73 -5.86 15.46
N LEU A 94 -26.12 -7.13 15.58
CA LEU A 94 -27.25 -7.69 14.84
C LEU A 94 -28.61 -7.17 15.34
N GLU A 95 -28.68 -6.79 16.62
CA GLU A 95 -29.86 -6.19 17.28
C GLU A 95 -29.98 -4.68 17.09
N GLU A 96 -28.94 -4.02 16.57
CA GLU A 96 -28.91 -2.58 16.33
C GLU A 96 -29.89 -2.18 15.21
N LYS A 97 -30.77 -1.20 15.49
CA LYS A 97 -31.73 -0.69 14.51
C LYS A 97 -30.97 -0.04 13.35
N PRO A 98 -31.35 -0.29 12.08
CA PRO A 98 -30.64 0.28 10.93
C PRO A 98 -30.57 1.82 10.91
N ASP A 99 -31.52 2.53 11.54
CA ASP A 99 -31.45 3.99 11.71
C ASP A 99 -30.28 4.42 12.62
N THR A 100 -30.05 3.71 13.73
CA THR A 100 -28.91 3.98 14.64
C THR A 100 -27.59 3.85 13.89
N PHE A 101 -27.47 2.85 13.02
CA PHE A 101 -26.29 2.68 12.17
C PHE A 101 -26.10 3.85 11.18
N LEU A 102 -27.16 4.32 10.51
CA LEU A 102 -27.05 5.47 9.59
C LEU A 102 -26.69 6.77 10.31
N ALA A 103 -26.97 6.89 11.61
CA ALA A 103 -26.54 8.03 12.40
C ALA A 103 -25.02 8.05 12.65
N GLU A 104 -24.37 6.88 12.71
CA GLU A 104 -22.90 6.76 12.90
C GLU A 104 -22.10 6.98 11.61
N VAL A 105 -22.74 6.78 10.46
CA VAL A 105 -22.09 6.86 9.14
C VAL A 105 -21.79 8.34 8.80
N PRO A 106 -20.54 8.71 8.47
CA PRO A 106 -20.15 10.11 8.27
C PRO A 106 -21.04 10.88 7.30
N LEU A 107 -21.41 10.26 6.17
CA LEU A 107 -22.22 10.88 5.12
C LEU A 107 -23.65 11.23 5.59
N THR A 108 -24.26 10.36 6.40
CA THR A 108 -25.66 10.47 6.84
C THR A 108 -25.80 10.97 8.28
N SER A 109 -24.69 11.16 9.00
CA SER A 109 -24.65 11.73 10.35
C SER A 109 -25.27 13.12 10.46
N SER A 110 -25.27 13.88 9.35
CA SER A 110 -25.84 15.24 9.26
C SER A 110 -27.36 15.29 9.02
N LEU A 111 -27.98 14.15 8.71
CA LEU A 111 -29.41 14.04 8.41
C LEU A 111 -30.24 14.00 9.70
N SER A 112 -31.46 14.54 9.64
CA SER A 112 -32.44 14.35 10.71
C SER A 112 -32.89 12.88 10.81
N PRO A 113 -33.45 12.44 11.96
CA PRO A 113 -34.02 11.10 12.09
C PRO A 113 -35.05 10.79 10.98
N ASP A 114 -35.96 11.72 10.68
CA ASP A 114 -36.98 11.54 9.65
C ASP A 114 -36.37 11.40 8.24
N GLU A 115 -35.30 12.16 7.94
CA GLU A 115 -34.57 12.05 6.67
C GLU A 115 -33.86 10.70 6.55
N ARG A 116 -33.27 10.19 7.64
CA ARG A 116 -32.63 8.87 7.66
C ARG A 116 -33.63 7.73 7.53
N GLU A 117 -34.79 7.83 8.17
CA GLU A 117 -35.85 6.84 8.02
C GLU A 117 -36.38 6.81 6.57
N ASN A 118 -36.58 7.98 5.95
CA ASN A 118 -36.95 8.08 4.54
C ASN A 118 -35.88 7.49 3.61
N LEU A 119 -34.59 7.76 3.87
CA LEU A 119 -33.50 7.15 3.12
C LEU A 119 -33.48 5.63 3.28
N LEU A 120 -33.64 5.12 4.51
CA LEU A 120 -33.66 3.70 4.81
C LEU A 120 -34.84 2.99 4.14
N ALA A 121 -36.02 3.62 4.08
CA ALA A 121 -37.21 3.08 3.44
C ALA A 121 -37.03 2.85 1.92
N ARG A 122 -36.09 3.55 1.29
CA ARG A 122 -35.70 3.38 -0.13
C ARG A 122 -34.55 2.39 -0.33
N SER A 123 -34.02 1.85 0.75
CA SER A 123 -32.92 0.87 0.70
C SER A 123 -33.45 -0.54 0.54
N THR A 124 -32.63 -1.40 -0.06
CA THR A 124 -32.80 -2.84 -0.07
C THR A 124 -31.62 -3.50 0.62
N THR A 125 -31.88 -4.51 1.44
CA THR A 125 -30.82 -5.24 2.13
C THR A 125 -30.40 -6.46 1.31
N ARG A 126 -29.10 -6.61 1.07
CA ARG A 126 -28.52 -7.81 0.42
C ARG A 126 -27.49 -8.45 1.33
N ARG A 127 -27.57 -9.77 1.47
CA ARG A 127 -26.56 -10.56 2.19
C ARG A 127 -25.69 -11.32 1.21
N LEU A 128 -24.39 -11.31 1.47
CA LEU A 128 -23.36 -11.97 0.68
C LEU A 128 -22.61 -12.96 1.57
N ILE A 129 -22.29 -14.11 1.02
CA ILE A 129 -21.42 -15.09 1.69
C ILE A 129 -19.94 -14.84 1.30
N PRO A 130 -18.96 -15.34 2.07
CA PRO A 130 -17.55 -15.24 1.71
C PRO A 130 -17.27 -15.72 0.27
N ASN A 131 -16.40 -14.98 -0.41
CA ASN A 131 -16.03 -15.12 -1.81
C ASN A 131 -17.14 -14.84 -2.83
N GLU A 132 -18.37 -14.48 -2.42
CA GLU A 132 -19.42 -14.07 -3.35
C GLU A 132 -19.04 -12.76 -4.06
N VAL A 133 -19.08 -12.78 -5.39
CA VAL A 133 -18.90 -11.58 -6.20
C VAL A 133 -20.21 -10.80 -6.19
N PHE A 134 -20.15 -9.60 -5.64
CA PHE A 134 -21.26 -8.67 -5.68
C PHE A 134 -21.39 -8.02 -7.06
N MET A 135 -20.25 -7.67 -7.68
CA MET A 135 -20.17 -7.00 -8.97
C MET A 135 -18.85 -7.32 -9.68
N TRP A 136 -18.89 -7.44 -11.02
CA TRP A 136 -17.70 -7.60 -11.84
C TRP A 136 -17.18 -6.26 -12.38
N GLN A 137 -15.86 -6.19 -12.57
CA GLN A 137 -15.24 -5.12 -13.36
C GLN A 137 -15.86 -5.05 -14.76
N GLY A 138 -16.21 -3.84 -15.19
CA GLY A 138 -16.86 -3.55 -16.47
C GLY A 138 -18.39 -3.48 -16.40
N ASP A 139 -19.00 -3.96 -15.31
CA ASP A 139 -20.45 -3.88 -15.13
C ASP A 139 -20.89 -2.42 -14.95
N ARG A 140 -22.07 -2.08 -15.47
CA ARG A 140 -22.69 -0.77 -15.22
C ARG A 140 -23.29 -0.75 -13.82
N PHE A 141 -22.75 0.12 -12.97
CA PHE A 141 -23.20 0.24 -11.59
C PHE A 141 -24.50 1.04 -11.51
N SER A 142 -25.59 0.39 -11.08
CA SER A 142 -26.92 1.00 -10.99
C SER A 142 -27.40 1.19 -9.56
N TYR A 143 -26.49 1.06 -8.59
CA TYR A 143 -26.81 1.19 -7.18
C TYR A 143 -25.87 2.20 -6.52
N VAL A 144 -26.07 2.43 -5.24
CA VAL A 144 -25.09 2.95 -4.28
C VAL A 144 -25.24 2.06 -3.06
N GLY A 145 -24.13 1.71 -2.40
CA GLY A 145 -24.19 0.76 -1.31
C GLY A 145 -23.31 1.09 -0.12
N LEU A 146 -23.66 0.47 1.00
CA LEU A 146 -23.00 0.61 2.28
C LEU A 146 -22.98 -0.74 3.01
N PRO A 147 -21.82 -1.26 3.43
CA PRO A 147 -21.76 -2.41 4.30
C PRO A 147 -22.21 -2.05 5.72
N ARG A 148 -23.26 -2.73 6.20
CA ARG A 148 -23.71 -2.68 7.59
C ARG A 148 -22.85 -3.57 8.48
N MET A 149 -22.47 -4.72 7.93
CA MET A 149 -21.63 -5.74 8.55
C MET A 149 -20.79 -6.39 7.46
N GLY A 150 -19.60 -6.86 7.81
CA GLY A 150 -18.73 -7.60 6.92
C GLY A 150 -17.75 -6.70 6.16
N LEU A 151 -17.16 -7.25 5.11
CA LEU A 151 -16.08 -6.61 4.38
C LEU A 151 -16.11 -7.02 2.91
N LEU A 152 -16.00 -6.03 2.02
CA LEU A 152 -15.79 -6.26 0.59
C LEU A 152 -14.34 -6.00 0.21
N LYS A 153 -13.83 -6.75 -0.76
CA LYS A 153 -12.55 -6.53 -1.44
C LYS A 153 -12.81 -5.93 -2.81
N LYS A 154 -12.14 -4.83 -3.14
CA LYS A 154 -12.04 -4.30 -4.51
C LYS A 154 -10.82 -4.91 -5.18
N SER A 155 -11.00 -5.53 -6.33
CA SER A 155 -9.91 -6.11 -7.10
C SER A 155 -10.00 -5.77 -8.57
N ARG A 156 -8.87 -5.51 -9.22
CA ARG A 156 -8.79 -5.27 -10.66
C ARG A 156 -8.21 -6.47 -11.35
N LEU A 157 -8.93 -6.97 -12.36
CA LEU A 157 -8.49 -8.04 -13.23
C LEU A 157 -7.59 -7.45 -14.32
N GLN A 158 -6.32 -7.88 -14.36
CA GLN A 158 -5.42 -7.55 -15.46
C GLN A 158 -5.55 -8.58 -16.58
N LYS A 159 -5.35 -8.15 -17.83
CA LYS A 159 -5.39 -9.04 -19.01
C LYS A 159 -4.35 -10.16 -18.88
N GLY A 160 -4.78 -11.29 -18.33
CA GLY A 160 -4.13 -12.58 -18.56
C GLY A 160 -3.16 -13.10 -17.51
N LYS A 161 -3.25 -12.76 -16.21
CA LYS A 161 -2.95 -13.78 -15.16
C LYS A 161 -3.20 -13.44 -13.70
N HIS A 162 -3.33 -12.19 -13.25
CA HIS A 162 -3.53 -11.93 -11.82
C HIS A 162 -4.54 -10.83 -11.48
N SER A 163 -5.31 -11.07 -10.42
CA SER A 163 -6.18 -10.09 -9.78
C SER A 163 -5.37 -9.27 -8.78
N ARG A 164 -5.33 -7.96 -8.94
CA ARG A 164 -4.68 -7.06 -7.99
C ARG A 164 -5.73 -6.51 -7.04
N VAL A 165 -5.57 -6.73 -5.74
CA VAL A 165 -6.39 -6.04 -4.73
C VAL A 165 -6.05 -4.55 -4.79
N VAL A 166 -7.07 -3.74 -5.02
CA VAL A 166 -6.95 -2.28 -5.11
C VAL A 166 -7.22 -1.67 -3.75
N ASP A 167 -8.27 -2.15 -3.07
CA ASP A 167 -8.82 -1.54 -1.86
C ASP A 167 -9.80 -2.50 -1.16
N TYR A 168 -10.29 -2.13 0.02
CA TYR A 168 -11.37 -2.81 0.73
C TYR A 168 -12.50 -1.83 1.04
N VAL A 169 -13.73 -2.34 1.22
CA VAL A 169 -14.88 -1.54 1.67
C VAL A 169 -15.35 -2.07 3.02
N ARG A 170 -15.22 -1.23 4.03
CA ARG A 170 -15.51 -1.52 5.45
C ARG A 170 -16.95 -1.15 5.83
N ARG A 171 -17.32 -1.53 7.06
CA ARG A 171 -18.54 -1.04 7.71
C ARG A 171 -18.58 0.50 7.63
N ALA A 172 -19.75 1.04 7.30
CA ALA A 172 -19.99 2.48 7.16
C ALA A 172 -19.23 3.19 6.03
N GLU A 173 -18.50 2.46 5.16
CA GLU A 173 -17.90 3.05 3.96
C GLU A 173 -18.80 2.89 2.73
N TRP A 174 -19.03 4.02 2.07
CA TRP A 174 -19.83 4.05 0.84
C TRP A 174 -19.04 3.51 -0.35
N PHE A 175 -19.69 2.73 -1.19
CA PHE A 175 -19.14 2.32 -2.48
C PHE A 175 -20.11 2.65 -3.61
N GLY A 176 -19.54 2.86 -4.80
CA GLY A 176 -20.33 3.05 -6.00
C GLY A 176 -20.84 4.47 -6.27
N LEU A 177 -20.53 5.41 -5.38
CA LEU A 177 -20.84 6.83 -5.56
C LEU A 177 -20.15 7.40 -6.80
N GLY A 178 -18.90 7.01 -7.05
CA GLY A 178 -18.13 7.49 -8.20
C GLY A 178 -18.70 7.01 -9.53
N GLU A 179 -19.04 5.73 -9.62
CA GLU A 179 -19.67 5.11 -10.79
C GLU A 179 -21.04 5.71 -11.06
N MET A 180 -21.85 5.92 -10.00
CA MET A 180 -23.15 6.58 -10.11
C MET A 180 -23.02 8.01 -10.68
N LEU A 181 -22.12 8.83 -10.12
CA LEU A 181 -21.97 10.23 -10.52
C LEU A 181 -21.31 10.40 -11.89
N SER A 182 -20.38 9.53 -12.25
CA SER A 182 -19.65 9.60 -13.52
C SER A 182 -20.36 8.88 -14.68
N GLY A 183 -21.31 7.98 -14.38
CA GLY A 183 -21.97 7.10 -15.36
C GLY A 183 -21.02 6.07 -15.99
N GLN A 184 -19.80 5.93 -15.48
CA GLN A 184 -18.81 4.99 -16.00
C GLN A 184 -19.05 3.57 -15.47
N PRO A 185 -18.67 2.52 -16.23
CA PRO A 185 -18.68 1.17 -15.72
C PRO A 185 -17.70 1.00 -14.56
N SER A 186 -17.95 0.02 -13.70
CA SER A 186 -17.06 -0.27 -12.57
C SER A 186 -15.65 -0.61 -13.06
N LEU A 187 -14.65 0.01 -12.44
CA LEU A 187 -13.25 -0.28 -12.73
C LEU A 187 -12.75 -1.53 -11.97
N ASP A 188 -13.50 -1.99 -10.98
CA ASP A 188 -13.08 -3.03 -10.06
C ASP A 188 -14.19 -4.09 -9.82
N THR A 189 -13.78 -5.31 -9.54
CA THR A 189 -14.65 -6.39 -9.04
C THR A 189 -14.79 -6.26 -7.54
N LEU A 190 -16.03 -6.30 -7.03
CA LEU A 190 -16.35 -6.30 -5.60
C LEU A 190 -16.66 -7.73 -5.13
N THR A 191 -15.91 -8.23 -4.18
CA THR A 191 -16.07 -9.60 -3.64
C THR A 191 -16.17 -9.58 -2.12
N ALA A 192 -17.14 -10.28 -1.54
CA ALA A 192 -17.24 -10.42 -0.10
C ALA A 192 -16.09 -11.23 0.48
N VAL A 193 -15.42 -10.71 1.51
CA VAL A 193 -14.35 -11.42 2.24
C VAL A 193 -14.92 -12.22 3.40
N THR A 194 -15.93 -11.66 4.06
CA THR A 194 -16.67 -12.27 5.17
C THR A 194 -18.16 -12.30 4.86
N ASP A 195 -18.98 -12.94 5.71
CA ASP A 195 -20.43 -12.78 5.65
C ASP A 195 -20.77 -11.28 5.75
N THR A 196 -21.33 -10.72 4.67
CA THR A 196 -21.48 -9.27 4.49
C THR A 196 -22.94 -8.91 4.28
N GLU A 197 -23.43 -7.92 5.02
CA GLU A 197 -24.78 -7.38 4.85
C GLU A 197 -24.67 -5.95 4.32
N LEU A 198 -25.25 -5.73 3.14
CA LEU A 198 -25.23 -4.46 2.41
C LEU A 198 -26.60 -3.80 2.46
N LEU A 199 -26.61 -2.49 2.67
CA LEU A 199 -27.72 -1.62 2.33
C LEU A 199 -27.46 -1.05 0.93
N LEU A 200 -28.43 -1.18 0.03
CA LEU A 200 -28.31 -0.81 -1.38
C LEU A 200 -29.47 0.11 -1.78
N TRP A 201 -29.14 1.21 -2.43
CA TRP A 201 -30.11 2.15 -3.02
C TRP A 201 -29.98 2.13 -4.53
N PRO A 202 -31.08 2.05 -5.30
CA PRO A 202 -31.03 2.32 -6.73
C PRO A 202 -30.43 3.70 -7.01
N ALA A 203 -29.55 3.79 -8.01
CA ALA A 203 -28.82 5.00 -8.34
C ALA A 203 -29.75 6.19 -8.63
N ASP A 204 -30.81 5.96 -9.39
CA ASP A 204 -31.83 6.95 -9.72
C ASP A 204 -32.60 7.45 -8.49
N GLU A 205 -33.02 6.53 -7.61
CA GLU A 205 -33.69 6.89 -6.36
C GLU A 205 -32.79 7.64 -5.39
N PHE A 206 -31.51 7.24 -5.32
CA PHE A 206 -30.51 7.91 -4.48
C PHE A 206 -30.19 9.31 -5.00
N VAL A 207 -30.03 9.48 -6.32
CA VAL A 207 -29.86 10.81 -6.94
C VAL A 207 -31.09 11.69 -6.71
N ALA A 208 -32.30 11.14 -6.85
CA ALA A 208 -33.52 11.87 -6.54
C ALA A 208 -33.57 12.30 -5.06
N PHE A 209 -33.12 11.45 -4.13
CA PHE A 209 -33.01 11.81 -2.72
C PHE A 209 -31.94 12.90 -2.49
N LEU A 210 -30.76 12.76 -3.10
CA LEU A 210 -29.67 13.74 -3.03
C LEU A 210 -30.09 15.13 -3.52
N ASN A 211 -30.88 15.20 -4.59
CA ASN A 211 -31.37 16.48 -5.12
C ASN A 211 -32.38 17.16 -4.19
N ASN A 212 -33.03 16.39 -3.32
CA ASN A 212 -34.02 16.90 -2.36
C ASN A 212 -33.42 17.18 -0.97
N SER A 213 -32.24 16.66 -0.65
CA SER A 213 -31.57 16.88 0.65
C SER A 213 -30.25 17.62 0.49
N ALA A 214 -30.29 18.95 0.64
CA ALA A 214 -29.10 19.81 0.55
C ALA A 214 -27.97 19.41 1.51
N ARG A 215 -28.31 18.90 2.70
CA ARG A 215 -27.33 18.44 3.71
C ARG A 215 -26.56 17.22 3.22
N LEU A 216 -27.25 16.24 2.62
CA LEU A 216 -26.59 15.07 2.06
C LEU A 216 -25.71 15.46 0.87
N SER A 217 -26.19 16.34 -0.02
CA SER A 217 -25.39 16.80 -1.16
C SER A 217 -24.09 17.49 -0.71
N GLN A 218 -24.15 18.33 0.32
CA GLN A 218 -22.95 18.96 0.90
C GLN A 218 -21.98 17.92 1.49
N SER A 219 -22.50 16.91 2.20
CA SER A 219 -21.68 15.83 2.76
C SER A 219 -21.00 14.99 1.67
N VAL A 220 -21.70 14.68 0.58
CA VAL A 220 -21.12 13.99 -0.60
C VAL A 220 -20.03 14.84 -1.24
N ASN A 221 -20.26 16.13 -1.42
CA ASN A 221 -19.26 17.04 -2.01
C ASN A 221 -17.99 17.13 -1.16
N ARG A 222 -18.12 17.17 0.18
CA ARG A 222 -16.95 17.12 1.08
C ARG A 222 -16.19 15.82 0.94
N LEU A 223 -16.89 14.67 0.97
CA LEU A 223 -16.28 13.36 0.80
C LEU A 223 -15.49 13.25 -0.52
N LEU A 224 -16.07 13.69 -1.63
CA LEU A 224 -15.40 13.68 -2.93
C LEU A 224 -14.22 14.66 -2.98
N SER A 225 -14.35 15.83 -2.37
CA SER A 225 -13.26 16.81 -2.29
C SER A 225 -12.08 16.26 -1.48
N ASP A 226 -12.36 15.60 -0.35
CA ASP A 226 -11.35 14.96 0.50
C ASP A 226 -10.65 13.81 -0.26
N GLN A 227 -11.42 12.98 -0.97
CA GLN A 227 -10.86 11.92 -1.83
C GLN A 227 -9.99 12.48 -2.95
N LEU A 228 -10.43 13.55 -3.62
CA LEU A 228 -9.65 14.21 -4.66
C LEU A 228 -8.35 14.79 -4.10
N TYR A 229 -8.40 15.43 -2.93
CA TYR A 229 -7.22 15.97 -2.26
C TYR A 229 -6.24 14.85 -1.87
N GLN A 230 -6.74 13.71 -1.38
CA GLN A 230 -5.92 12.54 -1.08
C GLN A 230 -5.26 11.97 -2.34
N CYS A 231 -6.01 11.79 -3.43
CA CYS A 231 -5.46 11.33 -4.70
C CYS A 231 -4.42 12.31 -5.26
N GLN A 232 -4.65 13.62 -5.14
CA GLN A 232 -3.69 14.65 -5.56
C GLN A 232 -2.43 14.60 -4.69
N SER A 233 -2.57 14.48 -3.37
CA SER A 233 -1.44 14.33 -2.45
C SER A 233 -0.61 13.08 -2.78
N GLN A 234 -1.27 11.94 -3.05
CA GLN A 234 -0.59 10.71 -3.48
C GLN A 234 0.11 10.85 -4.85
N ARG A 235 -0.43 11.67 -5.76
CA ARG A 235 0.23 11.96 -7.04
C ARG A 235 1.47 12.85 -6.88
N VAL A 236 1.41 13.83 -5.99
CA VAL A 236 2.50 14.80 -5.78
C VAL A 236 3.61 14.22 -4.90
N HIS A 237 3.27 13.47 -3.86
CA HIS A 237 4.24 12.92 -2.90
C HIS A 237 4.59 11.45 -3.15
N GLY A 238 3.92 10.81 -4.12
CA GLY A 238 4.02 9.38 -4.35
C GLY A 238 3.29 8.56 -3.28
N THR A 239 3.40 7.24 -3.38
CA THR A 239 2.94 6.33 -2.32
C THR A 239 3.93 6.38 -1.16
N GLY A 240 3.43 6.47 0.08
CA GLY A 240 4.26 6.36 1.27
C GLY A 240 5.15 5.12 1.26
N ARG A 241 6.28 5.21 1.97
CA ARG A 241 7.33 4.18 1.96
C ARG A 241 7.32 3.39 3.24
N LEU A 242 7.44 2.07 3.12
CA LEU A 242 7.49 1.16 4.27
C LEU A 242 8.92 0.65 4.48
N TRP A 243 9.53 1.07 5.59
CA TRP A 243 10.81 0.54 6.06
C TRP A 243 10.55 -0.35 7.27
N VAL A 244 10.94 -1.61 7.17
CA VAL A 244 10.80 -2.57 8.27
C VAL A 244 12.17 -2.88 8.82
N ILE A 245 12.31 -2.77 10.14
CA ILE A 245 13.52 -3.06 10.88
C ILE A 245 13.19 -4.25 11.79
N GLU A 246 14.06 -5.26 11.75
CA GLU A 246 13.96 -6.45 12.58
C GLU A 246 15.31 -6.77 13.23
N GLY A 247 15.26 -7.47 14.35
CA GLY A 247 16.45 -8.03 15.01
C GLY A 247 16.54 -9.54 14.83
N THR A 248 17.75 -10.08 14.71
CA THR A 248 17.96 -11.53 14.86
C THR A 248 17.56 -11.99 16.25
N ASP A 249 17.91 -11.19 17.26
CA ASP A 249 17.69 -11.47 18.67
C ASP A 249 17.12 -10.24 19.39
N ARG A 250 16.70 -10.42 20.64
CA ARG A 250 16.33 -9.29 21.49
C ARG A 250 17.55 -8.42 21.75
N GLN A 251 17.32 -7.12 21.87
CA GLN A 251 18.33 -6.10 22.20
C GLN A 251 19.44 -5.88 21.16
N VAL A 252 19.37 -6.46 19.95
CA VAL A 252 20.40 -6.22 18.91
C VAL A 252 20.49 -4.76 18.42
N GLY A 253 19.62 -3.87 18.87
CA GLY A 253 19.61 -2.45 18.52
C GLY A 253 18.65 -2.08 17.39
N ALA A 254 17.77 -3.00 16.97
CA ALA A 254 16.73 -2.75 15.97
C ALA A 254 15.84 -1.55 16.34
N THR A 255 15.32 -1.53 17.57
CA THR A 255 14.49 -0.41 18.08
C THR A 255 15.25 0.90 18.11
N THR A 256 16.51 0.88 18.56
CA THR A 256 17.38 2.07 18.56
C THR A 256 17.56 2.61 17.16
N LEU A 257 17.86 1.75 16.19
CA LEU A 257 17.98 2.16 14.80
C LEU A 257 16.65 2.74 14.27
N ALA A 258 15.52 2.09 14.54
CA ALA A 258 14.20 2.55 14.10
C ALA A 258 13.82 3.94 14.62
N VAL A 259 14.01 4.19 15.91
CA VAL A 259 13.72 5.49 16.56
C VAL A 259 14.56 6.60 15.94
N ASN A 260 15.87 6.38 15.78
CA ASN A 260 16.78 7.39 15.25
C ASN A 260 16.51 7.66 13.75
N LEU A 261 16.22 6.63 12.94
CA LEU A 261 15.84 6.82 11.54
C LEU A 261 14.52 7.59 11.40
N ALA A 262 13.54 7.35 12.29
CA ALA A 262 12.28 8.08 12.27
C ALA A 262 12.47 9.57 12.56
N LEU A 263 13.26 9.92 13.57
CA LEU A 263 13.60 11.30 13.87
C LEU A 263 14.33 11.99 12.71
N LEU A 264 15.35 11.33 12.14
CA LEU A 264 16.06 11.87 10.99
C LEU A 264 15.13 12.09 9.80
N GLY A 265 14.12 11.24 9.62
CA GLY A 265 13.05 11.44 8.64
C GLY A 265 12.21 12.69 8.89
N GLY A 266 11.74 12.87 10.12
CA GLY A 266 10.94 14.06 10.49
C GLY A 266 11.72 15.37 10.38
N GLN A 267 13.02 15.35 10.73
CA GLN A 267 13.89 16.53 10.69
C GLN A 267 14.35 16.89 9.26
N ASN A 268 14.70 15.89 8.44
CA ASN A 268 15.25 16.15 7.09
C ASN A 268 14.19 16.46 6.03
N GLY A 269 12.92 16.20 6.33
CA GLY A 269 11.79 16.44 5.43
C GLY A 269 11.53 17.91 5.10
N GLY A 270 12.15 18.88 5.78
CA GLY A 270 12.05 20.30 5.46
C GLY A 270 12.93 20.71 4.28
N GLY A 271 12.35 20.75 3.07
CA GLY A 271 12.89 21.48 1.91
C GLY A 271 12.30 22.91 1.84
N GLY A 272 12.97 23.82 1.12
CA GLY A 272 12.80 25.29 1.03
C GLY A 272 11.39 25.93 1.00
N ASN A 273 10.31 25.16 0.95
CA ASN A 273 8.91 25.63 1.00
C ASN A 273 8.17 25.26 2.32
N GLY A 274 8.87 24.82 3.37
CA GLY A 274 8.27 24.63 4.70
C GLY A 274 7.39 23.37 4.86
N HIS A 275 7.36 22.47 3.87
CA HIS A 275 6.70 21.18 4.03
C HIS A 275 7.65 20.22 4.77
N ARG A 276 7.21 19.64 5.89
CA ARG A 276 7.96 18.59 6.63
C ARG A 276 7.44 17.23 6.17
N SER A 277 8.35 16.28 5.91
CA SER A 277 7.96 14.88 5.67
C SER A 277 7.18 14.33 6.85
N ARG A 278 6.02 13.75 6.58
CA ARG A 278 5.18 13.10 7.58
C ARG A 278 5.73 11.70 7.83
N VAL A 279 6.28 11.48 9.01
CA VAL A 279 6.88 10.20 9.39
C VAL A 279 6.10 9.57 10.54
N VAL A 280 5.82 8.28 10.42
CA VAL A 280 5.27 7.48 11.52
C VAL A 280 6.22 6.36 11.93
N LEU A 281 6.46 6.25 13.23
CA LEU A 281 7.18 5.16 13.87
C LEU A 281 6.17 4.16 14.44
N TRP A 282 6.18 2.95 13.94
CA TRP A 282 5.26 1.89 14.34
C TRP A 282 6.00 0.75 15.04
N ASN A 283 5.68 0.48 16.30
CA ASN A 283 6.10 -0.75 16.97
C ASN A 283 5.07 -1.86 16.72
N ALA A 284 5.42 -2.83 15.87
CA ALA A 284 4.58 -3.99 15.61
C ALA A 284 4.88 -5.17 16.55
N GLY A 285 6.09 -5.23 17.14
CA GLY A 285 6.59 -6.39 17.88
C GLY A 285 6.46 -6.33 19.41
N SER A 286 6.21 -5.17 20.02
CA SER A 286 6.08 -5.04 21.49
C SER A 286 5.09 -3.95 21.93
N SER A 287 4.93 -3.76 23.25
CA SER A 287 3.92 -2.88 23.88
C SER A 287 4.08 -1.37 23.61
N GLY A 288 4.99 -0.96 22.73
CA GLY A 288 5.29 0.45 22.42
C GLY A 288 6.03 1.21 23.53
N GLN A 289 6.08 0.68 24.76
CA GLN A 289 6.65 1.37 25.91
C GLN A 289 8.15 1.68 25.77
N ASP A 290 8.92 0.79 25.15
CA ASP A 290 10.36 1.03 24.96
C ASP A 290 10.60 2.22 24.02
N ILE A 291 9.80 2.36 22.95
CA ILE A 291 9.87 3.50 22.04
C ILE A 291 9.50 4.80 22.76
N LEU A 292 8.44 4.78 23.57
CA LEU A 292 8.03 5.95 24.34
C LEU A 292 9.13 6.42 25.30
N ARG A 293 9.77 5.49 26.01
CA ARG A 293 10.91 5.81 26.89
C ARG A 293 12.09 6.40 26.12
N MET A 294 12.40 5.85 24.94
CA MET A 294 13.49 6.37 24.11
C MET A 294 13.23 7.76 23.55
N LEU A 295 11.96 8.12 23.37
CA LEU A 295 11.52 9.44 22.92
C LEU A 295 11.21 10.41 24.07
N GLY A 296 11.39 9.99 25.33
CA GLY A 296 11.04 10.81 26.49
C GLY A 296 9.54 11.15 26.58
N MET A 297 8.68 10.31 26.00
CA MET A 297 7.23 10.52 25.94
C MET A 297 6.50 9.74 27.03
N ASP A 298 5.52 10.38 27.66
CA ASP A 298 4.56 9.70 28.54
C ASP A 298 3.34 9.23 27.73
N ALA A 299 2.88 8.01 27.99
CA ALA A 299 1.72 7.39 27.33
C ALA A 299 0.38 8.13 27.57
N HIS A 300 0.38 9.18 28.40
CA HIS A 300 -0.78 10.03 28.70
C HIS A 300 -0.87 11.29 27.82
N ALA A 301 0.09 11.53 26.92
CA ALA A 301 0.03 12.66 25.99
C ALA A 301 -1.03 12.46 24.88
N LEU A 302 -1.59 13.58 24.40
CA LEU A 302 -2.71 13.71 23.46
C LEU A 302 -2.72 12.65 22.35
N SER A 303 -3.80 11.86 22.30
CA SER A 303 -4.03 10.83 21.28
C SER A 303 -4.92 11.35 20.16
N THR A 304 -4.53 11.09 18.92
CA THR A 304 -5.46 11.14 17.78
C THR A 304 -5.90 9.72 17.48
N ALA A 305 -7.20 9.45 17.47
CA ALA A 305 -7.73 8.13 17.18
C ALA A 305 -7.62 7.83 15.67
N LEU A 306 -6.88 6.78 15.31
CA LEU A 306 -7.03 6.14 14.00
C LEU A 306 -8.25 5.19 14.02
N PRO A 307 -8.82 4.84 12.86
CA PRO A 307 -9.79 3.76 12.75
C PRO A 307 -9.26 2.48 13.45
N ASP A 308 -10.18 1.71 14.05
CA ASP A 308 -9.89 0.45 14.75
C ASP A 308 -9.00 0.57 16.02
N GLN A 309 -9.24 1.61 16.84
CA GLN A 309 -8.66 1.77 18.18
C GLN A 309 -7.13 1.86 18.19
N ASN A 310 -6.48 2.34 17.15
CA ASN A 310 -5.03 2.62 17.18
C ASN A 310 -4.76 4.03 17.68
N THR A 311 -3.79 4.15 18.58
CA THR A 311 -3.42 5.43 19.18
C THR A 311 -2.21 6.00 18.45
N VAL A 312 -2.37 7.20 17.87
CA VAL A 312 -1.26 7.97 17.31
C VAL A 312 -0.91 9.09 18.28
N LEU A 313 0.34 9.13 18.68
CA LEU A 313 0.92 10.15 19.54
C LEU A 313 1.84 11.04 18.70
N GLU A 314 1.73 12.35 18.84
CA GLU A 314 2.62 13.30 18.16
C GLU A 314 3.83 13.60 19.05
N HIS A 315 5.03 13.47 18.49
CA HIS A 315 6.28 13.82 19.15
C HIS A 315 6.71 15.25 18.76
N PRO A 316 7.31 16.05 19.67
CA PRO A 316 7.72 17.44 19.39
C PRO A 316 8.64 17.63 18.17
N SER A 317 9.38 16.59 17.76
CA SER A 317 10.21 16.64 16.55
C SER A 317 9.41 16.58 15.23
N GLY A 318 8.08 16.39 15.30
CA GLY A 318 7.20 16.29 14.13
C GLY A 318 7.00 14.87 13.58
N ILE A 319 7.39 13.84 14.34
CA ILE A 319 7.09 12.44 14.02
C ILE A 319 5.85 11.97 14.78
N HIS A 320 5.14 11.01 14.20
CA HIS A 320 4.02 10.34 14.85
C HIS A 320 4.46 8.97 15.36
N VAL A 321 3.99 8.56 16.54
CA VAL A 321 4.26 7.25 17.13
C VAL A 321 2.96 6.48 17.19
N LEU A 322 2.96 5.30 16.58
CA LEU A 322 1.81 4.43 16.47
C LEU A 322 1.93 3.29 17.47
N ILE A 323 0.99 3.27 18.42
CA ILE A 323 0.87 2.22 19.43
C ILE A 323 -0.41 1.44 19.15
N LYS A 324 -0.25 0.15 18.87
CA LYS A 324 -1.36 -0.76 18.58
C LYS A 324 -2.10 -1.07 19.88
N THR A 325 -3.38 -0.72 19.95
CA THR A 325 -4.18 -0.87 21.17
C THR A 325 -5.30 -1.91 21.09
N ALA A 326 -5.52 -2.59 19.95
CA ALA A 326 -6.56 -3.63 19.89
C ALA A 326 -6.33 -4.79 18.88
N LYS A 327 -6.99 -5.92 19.16
CA LYS A 327 -7.15 -7.07 18.26
C LYS A 327 -8.28 -6.80 17.28
N ALA A 328 -7.98 -6.77 15.99
CA ALA A 328 -8.98 -6.62 14.94
C ALA A 328 -9.79 -7.91 14.74
N THR A 329 -10.99 -7.78 14.19
CA THR A 329 -11.93 -8.88 13.91
C THR A 329 -11.70 -9.54 12.54
N TYR A 330 -10.79 -8.99 11.73
CA TYR A 330 -10.53 -9.43 10.34
C TYR A 330 -9.39 -10.45 10.25
N PRO A 331 -9.31 -11.24 9.16
CA PRO A 331 -8.14 -12.07 8.86
C PRO A 331 -6.83 -11.23 8.84
N PRO A 332 -5.69 -11.77 9.32
CA PRO A 332 -4.45 -11.01 9.48
C PRO A 332 -3.95 -10.31 8.21
N GLN A 333 -4.07 -10.97 7.05
CA GLN A 333 -3.68 -10.38 5.76
C GLN A 333 -4.49 -9.12 5.44
N VAL A 334 -5.80 -9.20 5.61
CA VAL A 334 -6.71 -8.11 5.27
C VAL A 334 -6.56 -6.95 6.24
N GLN A 335 -6.37 -7.26 7.53
CA GLN A 335 -6.02 -6.26 8.53
C GLN A 335 -4.76 -5.50 8.12
N LEU A 336 -3.71 -6.21 7.72
CA LEU A 336 -2.45 -5.60 7.34
C LEU A 336 -2.59 -4.74 6.07
N ASP A 337 -3.27 -5.25 5.04
CA ASP A 337 -3.46 -4.53 3.79
C ASP A 337 -4.21 -3.20 3.99
N ILE A 338 -5.33 -3.24 4.74
CA ILE A 338 -6.11 -2.05 5.09
C ILE A 338 -5.24 -1.06 5.85
N PHE A 339 -4.53 -1.54 6.87
CA PHE A 339 -3.72 -0.70 7.73
C PHE A 339 -2.54 -0.05 6.99
N LEU A 340 -1.85 -0.81 6.14
CA LEU A 340 -0.77 -0.28 5.32
C LEU A 340 -1.28 0.71 4.28
N THR A 341 -2.46 0.48 3.69
CA THR A 341 -3.06 1.42 2.74
C THR A 341 -3.36 2.76 3.42
N ASP A 342 -3.97 2.72 4.61
CA ASP A 342 -4.26 3.92 5.41
C ASP A 342 -2.98 4.66 5.83
N LEU A 343 -1.93 3.94 6.26
CA LEU A 343 -0.67 4.54 6.68
C LEU A 343 0.12 5.13 5.50
N LEU A 344 0.32 4.38 4.43
CA LEU A 344 1.10 4.81 3.27
C LEU A 344 0.37 5.90 2.46
N GLY A 345 -0.94 6.08 2.65
CA GLY A 345 -1.67 7.23 2.12
C GLY A 345 -1.52 8.52 2.95
N ARG A 346 -1.11 8.42 4.22
CA ARG A 346 -1.01 9.57 5.16
C ARG A 346 0.42 10.00 5.46
N TYR A 347 1.39 9.11 5.33
CA TYR A 347 2.78 9.33 5.71
C TYR A 347 3.71 9.08 4.53
N ASP A 348 4.73 9.91 4.40
CA ASP A 348 5.79 9.74 3.40
C ASP A 348 6.69 8.57 3.79
N TYR A 349 6.92 8.39 5.09
CA TYR A 349 7.69 7.28 5.66
C TYR A 349 6.93 6.61 6.81
N VAL A 350 6.79 5.29 6.70
CA VAL A 350 6.33 4.37 7.73
C VAL A 350 7.52 3.52 8.14
N ILE A 351 8.11 3.82 9.31
CA ILE A 351 9.23 3.07 9.87
C ILE A 351 8.68 2.14 10.92
N CYS A 352 8.82 0.84 10.69
CA CYS A 352 8.26 -0.19 11.55
C CYS A 352 9.34 -1.04 12.21
N ASP A 353 9.28 -1.14 13.53
CA ASP A 353 10.05 -2.11 14.31
C ASP A 353 9.20 -3.37 14.54
N THR A 354 9.66 -4.50 14.02
CA THR A 354 9.00 -5.81 14.20
C THR A 354 9.64 -6.66 15.30
N GLY A 355 10.67 -6.13 15.98
CA GLY A 355 11.43 -6.86 16.98
C GLY A 355 12.11 -8.10 16.40
N SER A 356 12.21 -9.16 17.23
CA SER A 356 12.88 -10.41 16.87
C SER A 356 11.93 -11.61 16.72
N SER A 357 10.62 -11.42 16.85
CA SER A 357 9.63 -12.50 16.79
C SER A 357 9.48 -13.02 15.35
N ASN A 358 9.43 -14.34 15.17
CA ASN A 358 9.16 -15.00 13.89
C ASN A 358 7.86 -15.80 13.86
N ASP A 359 7.17 -15.90 14.99
CA ASP A 359 6.04 -16.83 15.14
C ASP A 359 4.70 -16.20 14.71
N GLU A 360 4.67 -14.89 14.49
CA GLU A 360 3.47 -14.16 14.10
C GLU A 360 3.40 -13.98 12.58
N GLU A 361 2.42 -14.63 11.95
CA GLU A 361 2.18 -14.54 10.49
C GLU A 361 2.03 -13.08 10.01
N ILE A 362 1.41 -12.22 10.83
CA ILE A 362 1.23 -10.80 10.50
C ILE A 362 2.57 -10.06 10.38
N LEU A 363 3.57 -10.41 11.21
CA LEU A 363 4.91 -9.82 11.15
C LEU A 363 5.68 -10.32 9.92
N LEU A 364 5.56 -11.61 9.58
CA LEU A 364 6.17 -12.17 8.37
C LEU A 364 5.63 -11.50 7.11
N ARG A 365 4.31 -11.29 7.05
CA ARG A 365 3.67 -10.55 5.96
C ARG A 365 4.14 -9.10 5.92
N LEU A 366 4.12 -8.40 7.04
CA LEU A 366 4.59 -7.02 7.14
C LEU A 366 6.03 -6.86 6.62
N ARG A 367 6.93 -7.79 6.98
CA ARG A 367 8.29 -7.85 6.44
C ARG A 367 8.32 -8.09 4.93
N GLY A 368 7.45 -8.93 4.38
CA GLY A 368 7.31 -9.13 2.93
C GLY A 368 6.83 -7.89 2.17
N HIS A 369 5.92 -7.10 2.78
CA HIS A 369 5.40 -5.87 2.19
C HIS A 369 6.38 -4.69 2.22
N ALA A 370 7.47 -4.79 3.00
CA ALA A 370 8.45 -3.73 3.14
C ALA A 370 9.13 -3.39 1.82
N GLU A 371 9.31 -2.11 1.53
CA GLU A 371 10.16 -1.66 0.43
C GLU A 371 11.63 -1.88 0.79
N ARG A 372 11.98 -1.59 2.05
CA ARG A 372 13.30 -1.84 2.64
C ARG A 372 13.13 -2.70 3.89
N LEU A 373 13.77 -3.86 3.90
CA LEU A 373 13.88 -4.72 5.07
C LEU A 373 15.31 -4.65 5.60
N ILE A 374 15.45 -4.18 6.84
CA ILE A 374 16.74 -4.03 7.53
C ILE A 374 16.78 -5.06 8.66
N THR A 375 17.67 -6.05 8.54
CA THR A 375 17.87 -7.06 9.58
C THR A 375 19.13 -6.73 10.36
N VAL A 376 18.97 -6.43 11.64
CA VAL A 376 20.06 -6.07 12.56
C VAL A 376 20.52 -7.31 13.31
N THR A 377 21.83 -7.53 13.34
CA THR A 377 22.45 -8.60 14.14
C THR A 377 23.70 -8.10 14.85
N ARG A 378 24.11 -8.82 15.90
CA ARG A 378 25.38 -8.57 16.61
C ARG A 378 26.48 -9.56 16.21
N GLN A 379 26.13 -10.61 15.45
CA GLN A 379 27.05 -11.71 15.16
C GLN A 379 27.40 -11.73 13.68
N GLU A 380 28.69 -11.68 13.37
CA GLU A 380 29.20 -11.77 12.00
C GLU A 380 28.91 -13.14 11.35
N THR A 381 28.77 -14.19 12.16
CA THR A 381 28.51 -15.57 11.70
C THR A 381 27.06 -15.83 11.30
N HIS A 382 26.12 -14.92 11.60
CA HIS A 382 24.68 -15.12 11.35
C HIS A 382 24.24 -14.78 9.91
N VAL A 383 25.16 -14.55 8.97
CA VAL A 383 24.81 -14.18 7.59
C VAL A 383 23.89 -15.24 6.95
N ASP A 384 24.19 -16.52 7.13
CA ASP A 384 23.39 -17.60 6.54
C ASP A 384 22.05 -17.79 7.26
N ASP A 385 21.99 -17.57 8.57
CA ASP A 385 20.75 -17.59 9.33
C ASP A 385 19.80 -16.46 8.91
N VAL A 386 20.34 -15.26 8.65
CA VAL A 386 19.56 -14.15 8.12
C VAL A 386 19.06 -14.45 6.71
N LYS A 387 19.89 -15.02 5.84
CA LYS A 387 19.44 -15.45 4.50
C LYS A 387 18.34 -16.50 4.59
N ALA A 388 18.45 -17.48 5.49
CA ALA A 388 17.41 -18.47 5.73
C ALA A 388 16.10 -17.82 6.19
N ARG A 389 16.18 -16.84 7.10
CA ARG A 389 15.04 -16.03 7.54
C ARG A 389 14.43 -15.20 6.40
N TRP A 390 15.23 -14.66 5.49
CA TRP A 390 14.73 -13.96 4.31
C TRP A 390 14.04 -14.88 3.29
N ASN A 391 14.35 -16.17 3.29
CA ASN A 391 13.66 -17.14 2.44
C ASN A 391 12.26 -17.47 2.97
N THR A 392 12.04 -17.42 4.30
CA THR A 392 10.70 -17.68 4.86
C THR A 392 9.69 -16.58 4.54
N ILE A 393 10.14 -15.34 4.33
CA ILE A 393 9.29 -14.22 3.91
C ILE A 393 9.10 -14.11 2.40
N GLN A 394 9.87 -14.87 1.60
CA GLN A 394 9.85 -14.80 0.14
C GLN A 394 8.44 -14.94 -0.48
N PRO A 395 7.51 -15.76 0.03
CA PRO A 395 6.14 -15.84 -0.48
C PRO A 395 5.36 -14.52 -0.41
N TYR A 396 5.76 -13.61 0.48
CA TYR A 396 5.12 -12.31 0.70
C TYR A 396 5.94 -11.14 0.16
N SER A 397 7.20 -11.37 -0.22
CA SER A 397 8.13 -10.33 -0.65
C SER A 397 7.78 -9.75 -2.02
N ARG A 398 7.87 -8.42 -2.14
CA ARG A 398 7.83 -7.75 -3.44
C ARG A 398 9.12 -8.03 -4.23
N PRO A 399 9.07 -8.16 -5.57
CA PRO A 399 10.28 -8.34 -6.39
C PRO A 399 11.31 -7.22 -6.24
N THR A 400 10.85 -6.01 -5.93
CA THR A 400 11.69 -4.81 -5.78
C THR A 400 12.15 -4.56 -4.33
N GLN A 401 11.86 -5.47 -3.41
CA GLN A 401 12.22 -5.32 -2.00
C GLN A 401 13.75 -5.28 -1.83
N LYS A 402 14.27 -4.21 -1.23
CA LYS A 402 15.68 -4.08 -0.85
C LYS A 402 15.89 -4.73 0.52
N ARG A 403 16.74 -5.74 0.59
CA ARG A 403 17.11 -6.43 1.84
C ARG A 403 18.51 -6.00 2.26
N ILE A 404 18.64 -5.56 3.51
CA ILE A 404 19.85 -4.92 4.04
C ILE A 404 20.22 -5.62 5.33
N LEU A 405 21.43 -6.15 5.38
CA LEU A 405 22.00 -6.74 6.58
C LEU A 405 22.87 -5.70 7.30
N ALA A 406 22.54 -5.47 8.57
CA ALA A 406 23.22 -4.50 9.43
C ALA A 406 23.92 -5.20 10.61
N LEU A 407 25.22 -4.97 10.76
CA LEU A 407 25.99 -5.41 11.91
C LEU A 407 26.00 -4.31 12.96
N ASN A 408 25.51 -4.61 14.17
CA ASN A 408 25.71 -3.77 15.33
C ASN A 408 26.93 -4.27 16.11
N GLN A 409 28.05 -3.54 16.01
CA GLN A 409 29.29 -3.92 16.66
C GLN A 409 29.15 -3.82 18.18
N PHE A 410 29.48 -4.91 18.87
CA PHE A 410 29.44 -4.99 20.33
C PHE A 410 30.83 -4.89 20.99
N SER A 411 31.89 -4.78 20.19
CA SER A 411 33.27 -4.68 20.66
C SER A 411 34.04 -3.69 19.79
N PRO A 412 34.95 -2.88 20.38
CA PRO A 412 35.80 -1.97 19.62
C PRO A 412 36.86 -2.71 18.77
N ASN A 413 37.15 -3.97 19.09
CA ASN A 413 38.19 -4.77 18.43
C ASN A 413 37.63 -5.72 17.35
N GLY A 414 36.59 -5.28 16.62
CA GLY A 414 36.04 -6.06 15.51
C GLY A 414 37.09 -6.29 14.42
N HIS A 415 37.06 -7.48 13.81
CA HIS A 415 37.76 -7.70 12.55
C HIS A 415 37.14 -6.82 11.47
N SER A 416 37.77 -6.70 10.30
CA SER A 416 37.11 -6.05 9.16
C SER A 416 35.78 -6.78 8.93
N PRO A 417 34.62 -6.10 9.02
CA PRO A 417 33.33 -6.74 8.93
C PRO A 417 33.20 -7.43 7.57
N ASP A 418 32.53 -8.59 7.55
CA ASP A 418 32.25 -9.32 6.32
C ASP A 418 31.59 -8.39 5.28
N PRO A 419 32.05 -8.36 4.01
CA PRO A 419 31.42 -7.59 2.94
C PRO A 419 29.91 -7.86 2.76
N ALA A 420 29.39 -8.98 3.28
CA ALA A 420 27.97 -9.29 3.35
C ALA A 420 27.15 -8.32 4.20
N PHE A 421 27.77 -7.53 5.09
CA PHE A 421 27.11 -6.47 5.85
C PHE A 421 27.10 -5.16 5.06
N GLN A 422 25.92 -4.73 4.61
CA GLN A 422 25.78 -3.46 3.89
C GLN A 422 25.83 -2.25 4.84
N LEU A 423 25.50 -2.46 6.12
CA LEU A 423 25.54 -1.44 7.17
C LEU A 423 26.34 -1.96 8.36
N VAL A 424 27.18 -1.10 8.94
CA VAL A 424 27.96 -1.38 10.14
C VAL A 424 27.75 -0.24 11.12
N LEU A 425 27.09 -0.53 12.24
CA LEU A 425 26.90 0.40 13.34
C LEU A 425 28.10 0.27 14.28
N PRO A 426 28.84 1.35 14.54
CA PRO A 426 30.06 1.31 15.34
C PRO A 426 29.74 1.01 16.80
N TYR A 427 30.69 0.36 17.48
CA TYR A 427 30.60 0.18 18.93
C TYR A 427 30.80 1.54 19.64
N ASP A 428 29.72 2.04 20.23
CA ASP A 428 29.70 3.35 20.89
C ASP A 428 28.76 3.32 22.11
N PRO A 429 29.18 2.66 23.20
CA PRO A 429 28.37 2.53 24.41
C PRO A 429 28.16 3.88 25.11
N GLU A 430 29.08 4.84 24.94
CA GLU A 430 28.98 6.15 25.57
C GLU A 430 27.79 6.94 25.02
N SER A 431 27.68 7.07 23.69
CA SER A 431 26.53 7.73 23.06
C SER A 431 25.22 7.03 23.39
N ALA A 432 25.20 5.69 23.41
CA ALA A 432 24.00 4.92 23.74
C ALA A 432 23.57 5.11 25.20
N ASN A 433 24.53 5.12 26.14
CA ASN A 433 24.25 5.32 27.55
C ASN A 433 23.79 6.75 27.84
N LEU A 434 24.41 7.74 27.23
CA LEU A 434 24.01 9.15 27.35
C LEU A 434 22.56 9.34 26.90
N ALA A 435 22.22 8.83 25.72
CA ALA A 435 20.87 8.82 25.17
C ALA A 435 19.84 8.20 26.14
N HIS A 436 20.19 7.04 26.72
CA HIS A 436 19.34 6.37 27.70
C HIS A 436 19.14 7.18 28.98
N GLN A 437 20.20 7.81 29.50
CA GLN A 437 20.14 8.60 30.74
C GLN A 437 19.28 9.86 30.61
N ILE A 438 19.37 10.55 29.48
CA ILE A 438 18.62 11.79 29.25
C ILE A 438 17.24 11.55 28.65
N GLY A 439 16.92 10.31 28.27
CA GLY A 439 15.63 9.96 27.64
C GLY A 439 15.44 10.58 26.25
N GLN A 440 16.53 10.73 25.50
CA GLN A 440 16.50 11.25 24.13
C GLN A 440 17.16 10.27 23.17
N PRO A 441 16.79 10.27 21.88
CA PRO A 441 17.47 9.42 20.91
C PRO A 441 18.93 9.83 20.67
N VAL A 442 19.74 8.86 20.25
CA VAL A 442 21.19 9.01 20.05
C VAL A 442 21.55 10.18 19.13
N VAL A 443 20.79 10.41 18.06
CA VAL A 443 21.03 11.50 17.10
C VAL A 443 20.79 12.90 17.70
N GLU A 444 20.08 13.00 18.82
CA GLU A 444 19.87 14.27 19.55
C GLU A 444 20.80 14.35 20.76
N ALA A 445 20.97 13.24 21.48
CA ALA A 445 21.77 13.14 22.69
C ALA A 445 23.29 13.25 22.44
N ALA A 446 23.77 12.66 21.35
CA ALA A 446 25.19 12.47 21.06
C ALA A 446 25.49 12.75 19.58
N ILE A 447 25.15 13.96 19.12
CA ILE A 447 25.23 14.39 17.70
C ILE A 447 26.60 14.07 17.07
N ASP A 448 27.69 14.27 17.80
CA ASP A 448 29.06 14.03 17.35
C ASP A 448 29.56 12.60 17.56
N GLY A 449 28.77 11.76 18.22
CA GLY A 449 29.09 10.37 18.50
C GLY A 449 29.22 9.54 17.21
N PRO A 450 30.18 8.58 17.15
CA PRO A 450 30.31 7.65 16.03
C PRO A 450 28.99 6.98 15.63
N LEU A 451 28.15 6.61 16.61
CA LEU A 451 26.87 5.96 16.35
C LEU A 451 25.83 6.90 15.74
N ALA A 452 25.75 8.15 16.22
CA ALA A 452 24.86 9.16 15.62
C ALA A 452 25.22 9.42 14.16
N ARG A 453 26.52 9.59 13.86
CA ARG A 453 27.02 9.76 12.49
C ARG A 453 26.68 8.56 11.59
N SER A 454 26.79 7.34 12.11
CA SER A 454 26.40 6.12 11.40
C SER A 454 24.89 6.08 11.11
N PHE A 455 24.04 6.53 12.03
CA PHE A 455 22.59 6.65 11.79
C PHE A 455 22.26 7.70 10.73
N VAL A 456 22.92 8.86 10.76
CA VAL A 456 22.77 9.92 9.73
C VAL A 456 23.15 9.39 8.35
N GLU A 457 24.30 8.73 8.23
CA GLU A 457 24.73 8.17 6.95
C GLU A 457 23.84 7.00 6.49
N THR A 458 23.37 6.17 7.42
CA THR A 458 22.40 5.11 7.12
C THR A 458 21.11 5.71 6.57
N TYR A 459 20.53 6.70 7.23
CA TYR A 459 19.34 7.40 6.75
C TYR A 459 19.58 8.03 5.36
N ARG A 460 20.74 8.68 5.16
CA ARG A 460 21.11 9.28 3.87
C ARG A 460 21.09 8.24 2.75
N ARG A 461 21.72 7.08 2.94
CA ARG A 461 21.77 5.99 1.95
C ARG A 461 20.39 5.40 1.68
N LEU A 462 19.58 5.20 2.72
CA LEU A 462 18.24 4.64 2.59
C LEU A 462 17.28 5.60 1.90
N SER A 463 17.46 6.91 2.07
CA SER A 463 16.61 7.95 1.47
C SER A 463 16.97 8.32 0.03
N LEU A 464 18.01 7.71 -0.58
CA LEU A 464 18.28 7.84 -2.02
C LEU A 464 17.23 7.06 -2.82
N ASP A 465 16.39 7.79 -3.51
CA ASP A 465 15.13 7.36 -4.10
C ASP A 465 14.94 7.88 -5.52
N HIS A 466 15.64 8.95 -5.88
CA HIS A 466 15.66 9.51 -7.22
C HIS A 466 16.97 9.16 -7.92
N SER A 467 16.95 9.21 -9.24
CA SER A 467 18.15 9.05 -10.06
C SER A 467 18.25 10.13 -11.12
N ILE A 468 19.46 10.63 -11.31
CA ILE A 468 19.80 11.60 -12.36
C ILE A 468 20.85 10.95 -13.27
N GLY A 469 20.60 10.95 -14.57
CA GLY A 469 21.56 10.57 -15.61
C GLY A 469 21.87 11.75 -16.52
N ILE A 470 23.13 11.97 -16.86
CA ILE A 470 23.53 12.91 -17.93
C ILE A 470 24.13 12.08 -19.05
N PHE A 471 23.61 12.26 -20.27
CA PHE A 471 24.11 11.61 -21.47
C PHE A 471 25.22 12.47 -22.04
N VAL A 472 26.46 12.02 -21.87
CA VAL A 472 27.64 12.71 -22.40
C VAL A 472 27.86 12.20 -23.83
N PRO A 473 27.71 13.05 -24.86
CA PRO A 473 27.89 12.66 -26.26
C PRO A 473 29.32 12.19 -26.52
N SER A 474 29.52 11.35 -27.54
CA SER A 474 30.86 11.03 -28.08
C SER A 474 31.15 11.73 -29.41
N THR A 475 30.31 12.69 -29.78
CA THR A 475 30.44 13.51 -30.99
C THR A 475 30.66 14.98 -30.62
N MET A 476 31.25 15.74 -31.53
CA MET A 476 31.37 17.20 -31.50
C MET A 476 30.89 17.73 -32.85
N ASP A 477 30.31 18.94 -32.87
CA ASP A 477 29.66 19.48 -34.09
C ASP A 477 28.64 18.46 -34.66
N VAL A 478 27.80 17.89 -33.77
CA VAL A 478 26.71 16.92 -34.03
C VAL A 478 27.14 15.50 -34.45
N ASN A 479 28.12 15.35 -35.35
CA ASN A 479 28.42 14.04 -35.95
C ASN A 479 29.92 13.67 -36.00
N GLN A 480 30.82 14.54 -35.52
CA GLN A 480 32.25 14.25 -35.56
C GLN A 480 32.65 13.50 -34.30
N SER A 481 32.95 12.20 -34.43
CA SER A 481 33.36 11.37 -33.30
C SER A 481 34.63 11.91 -32.64
N ILE A 482 34.59 12.03 -31.30
CA ILE A 482 35.69 12.50 -30.46
C ILE A 482 35.76 11.63 -29.18
N SER A 483 36.96 11.51 -28.61
CA SER A 483 37.09 10.99 -27.25
C SER A 483 36.47 11.96 -26.25
N ASN A 484 35.38 11.56 -25.61
CA ASN A 484 34.64 12.37 -24.63
C ASN A 484 35.12 12.17 -23.18
N GLU A 485 36.27 11.51 -22.96
CA GLU A 485 36.74 11.12 -21.63
C GLU A 485 36.89 12.32 -20.67
N SER A 486 37.33 13.48 -21.19
CA SER A 486 37.45 14.70 -20.39
C SER A 486 36.09 15.18 -19.87
N GLN A 487 35.07 15.17 -20.73
CA GLN A 487 33.71 15.56 -20.38
C GLN A 487 33.05 14.55 -19.45
N VAL A 488 33.28 13.26 -19.67
CA VAL A 488 32.81 12.19 -18.77
C VAL A 488 33.42 12.36 -17.38
N GLN A 489 34.73 12.61 -17.28
CA GLN A 489 35.40 12.81 -16.00
C GLN A 489 34.95 14.10 -15.30
N ALA A 490 34.72 15.18 -16.05
CA ALA A 490 34.14 16.42 -15.52
C ALA A 490 32.72 16.18 -14.97
N THR A 491 31.91 15.40 -15.68
CA THR A 491 30.54 15.04 -15.27
C THR A 491 30.54 14.15 -14.03
N LEU A 492 31.42 13.14 -13.97
CA LEU A 492 31.63 12.29 -12.79
C LEU A 492 32.06 13.12 -11.58
N SER A 493 33.01 14.05 -11.75
CA SER A 493 33.47 14.92 -10.68
C SER A 493 32.36 15.88 -10.22
N PHE A 494 31.59 16.43 -11.14
CA PHE A 494 30.46 17.32 -10.84
C PHE A 494 29.39 16.61 -10.01
N LEU A 495 28.84 15.50 -10.54
CA LEU A 495 27.81 14.73 -9.83
C LEU A 495 28.34 14.09 -8.54
N GLY A 496 29.59 13.62 -8.55
CA GLY A 496 30.27 13.06 -7.39
C GLY A 496 30.45 14.08 -6.26
N THR A 497 30.80 15.32 -6.59
CA THR A 497 30.93 16.39 -5.59
C THR A 497 29.57 16.84 -5.06
N LEU A 498 28.58 16.94 -5.95
CA LEU A 498 27.26 17.46 -5.62
C LEU A 498 26.40 16.47 -4.81
N PHE A 499 26.51 15.18 -5.11
CA PHE A 499 25.64 14.14 -4.55
C PHE A 499 26.39 13.02 -3.80
N GLY A 500 27.72 13.05 -3.79
CA GLY A 500 28.58 12.12 -3.05
C GLY A 500 28.95 10.84 -3.81
N GLY A 501 28.57 10.72 -5.09
CA GLY A 501 28.98 9.60 -5.94
C GLY A 501 28.32 9.63 -7.32
N ALA A 502 28.94 9.00 -8.31
CA ALA A 502 28.40 8.82 -9.65
C ALA A 502 29.05 7.59 -10.32
N THR A 503 28.34 6.96 -11.24
CA THR A 503 28.82 5.84 -12.06
C THR A 503 28.65 6.16 -13.53
N ARG A 504 29.46 5.55 -14.39
CA ARG A 504 29.32 5.67 -15.85
C ARG A 504 28.97 4.33 -16.49
N SER A 505 28.22 4.38 -17.58
CA SER A 505 27.92 3.25 -18.45
C SER A 505 27.86 3.70 -19.91
N GLU A 506 28.25 2.83 -20.83
CA GLU A 506 28.17 3.09 -22.27
C GLU A 506 26.79 2.69 -22.81
N ALA A 507 26.28 3.46 -23.76
CA ALA A 507 25.02 3.18 -24.48
C ALA A 507 25.09 3.69 -25.92
N GLU A 508 24.16 3.24 -26.75
CA GLU A 508 23.95 3.77 -28.11
C GLU A 508 22.68 4.65 -28.09
N GLY A 509 22.83 5.89 -28.53
CA GLY A 509 21.75 6.85 -28.67
C GLY A 509 21.34 6.99 -30.13
N VAL A 510 20.03 7.14 -30.36
CA VAL A 510 19.48 7.43 -31.69
C VAL A 510 18.50 8.58 -31.57
N TRP A 511 18.68 9.62 -32.38
CA TRP A 511 17.79 10.78 -32.38
C TRP A 511 17.71 11.41 -33.77
N GLN A 512 16.72 12.28 -33.96
CA GLN A 512 16.48 12.96 -35.23
C GLN A 512 16.88 14.42 -35.10
N SER A 513 17.89 14.84 -35.88
CA SER A 513 18.37 16.23 -35.91
C SER A 513 17.43 17.13 -36.70
N GLU A 514 17.43 18.43 -36.39
CA GLU A 514 16.70 19.43 -37.18
C GLU A 514 17.43 19.76 -38.49
N GLU A 515 18.76 19.62 -38.52
CA GLU A 515 19.62 19.94 -39.67
C GLU A 515 20.11 18.69 -40.44
N GLN A 516 20.17 17.53 -39.78
CA GLN A 516 20.64 16.25 -40.35
C GLN A 516 19.55 15.16 -40.31
N GLU A 517 19.76 14.04 -41.02
CA GLU A 517 18.89 12.85 -40.90
C GLU A 517 19.05 12.17 -39.51
N LEU A 518 18.64 10.91 -39.38
CA LEU A 518 18.79 10.12 -38.15
C LEU A 518 20.26 10.03 -37.72
N VAL A 519 20.58 10.52 -36.53
CA VAL A 519 21.91 10.45 -35.93
C VAL A 519 21.96 9.28 -34.96
N ILE A 520 22.90 8.37 -35.19
CA ILE A 520 23.23 7.26 -34.29
C ILE A 520 24.59 7.57 -33.69
N GLU A 521 24.68 7.64 -32.36
CA GLU A 521 25.92 7.94 -31.67
C GLU A 521 26.14 7.07 -30.43
N GLN A 522 27.40 6.78 -30.11
CA GLN A 522 27.74 6.23 -28.82
C GLN A 522 27.64 7.34 -27.77
N VAL A 523 27.04 7.05 -26.62
CA VAL A 523 26.89 8.00 -25.52
C VAL A 523 27.38 7.36 -24.23
N THR A 524 27.97 8.18 -23.36
CA THR A 524 28.35 7.75 -22.02
C THR A 524 27.35 8.34 -21.03
N ILE A 525 26.57 7.47 -20.39
CA ILE A 525 25.59 7.88 -19.38
C ILE A 525 26.33 7.95 -18.04
N VAL A 526 26.38 9.14 -17.44
CA VAL A 526 26.86 9.32 -16.08
C VAL A 526 25.66 9.46 -15.15
N LYS A 527 25.48 8.47 -14.26
CA LYS A 527 24.31 8.34 -13.39
C LYS A 527 24.68 8.51 -11.92
N THR A 528 23.79 9.12 -11.16
CA THR A 528 23.88 9.27 -9.70
C THR A 528 22.51 9.04 -9.06
N PHE A 529 22.50 8.67 -7.77
CA PHE A 529 21.30 8.54 -6.97
C PHE A 529 21.25 9.64 -5.92
N VAL A 530 20.10 10.26 -5.79
CA VAL A 530 19.92 11.48 -4.99
C VAL A 530 18.67 11.34 -4.13
N SER A 531 18.64 12.08 -3.02
CA SER A 531 17.39 12.25 -2.26
C SER A 531 16.50 13.30 -2.92
N GLN A 532 15.20 13.25 -2.68
CA GLN A 532 14.25 14.25 -3.21
C GLN A 532 14.68 15.69 -2.89
N LYS A 533 15.11 15.94 -1.65
CA LYS A 533 15.57 17.26 -1.22
C LYS A 533 16.81 17.75 -1.97
N ALA A 534 17.76 16.85 -2.26
CA ALA A 534 18.95 17.19 -3.02
C ALA A 534 18.61 17.44 -4.50
N LEU A 535 17.69 16.65 -5.07
CA LEU A 535 17.16 16.85 -6.41
C LEU A 535 16.52 18.24 -6.55
N GLU A 536 15.52 18.55 -5.72
CA GLU A 536 14.80 19.83 -5.76
C GLU A 536 15.74 21.04 -5.59
N LYS A 537 16.77 20.91 -4.74
CA LYS A 537 17.72 21.99 -4.47
C LYS A 537 18.72 22.21 -5.62
N HIS A 538 19.17 21.15 -6.26
CA HIS A 538 20.32 21.19 -7.16
C HIS A 538 19.98 20.90 -8.64
N LEU A 539 18.72 20.63 -8.98
CA LEU A 539 18.29 20.36 -10.36
C LEU A 539 18.68 21.49 -11.32
N ASP A 540 18.52 22.75 -10.91
CA ASP A 540 18.92 23.91 -11.71
C ASP A 540 20.43 23.95 -11.98
N GLU A 541 21.25 23.49 -11.04
CA GLU A 541 22.71 23.39 -11.21
C GLU A 541 23.07 22.29 -12.21
N VAL A 542 22.35 21.17 -12.17
CA VAL A 542 22.49 20.06 -13.14
C VAL A 542 22.12 20.52 -14.54
N ILE A 543 21.00 21.24 -14.71
CA ILE A 543 20.59 21.80 -16.00
C ILE A 543 21.66 22.77 -16.52
N LYS A 544 22.14 23.70 -15.67
CA LYS A 544 23.22 24.63 -16.05
C LYS A 544 24.51 23.92 -16.45
N PHE A 545 24.85 22.81 -15.79
CA PHE A 545 26.00 21.99 -16.17
C PHE A 545 25.81 21.37 -17.56
N ALA A 546 24.65 20.76 -17.82
CA ALA A 546 24.33 20.19 -19.13
C ALA A 546 24.30 21.24 -20.25
N THR A 547 23.78 22.46 -20.00
CA THR A 547 23.81 23.57 -20.96
C THR A 547 25.23 23.99 -21.31
N ARG A 548 26.16 23.98 -20.34
CA ARG A 548 27.58 24.26 -20.62
C ARG A 548 28.21 23.14 -21.43
N LEU A 549 27.93 21.88 -21.08
CA LEU A 549 28.40 20.72 -21.83
C LEU A 549 27.94 20.75 -23.29
N LYS A 550 26.67 21.10 -23.53
CA LYS A 550 26.11 21.33 -24.86
C LYS A 550 26.89 22.37 -25.65
N ALA A 551 27.17 23.53 -25.04
CA ALA A 551 27.90 24.62 -25.69
C ALA A 551 29.36 24.24 -25.98
N GLU A 552 30.03 23.56 -25.03
CA GLU A 552 31.42 23.10 -25.17
C GLU A 552 31.57 22.07 -26.29
N MET A 553 30.61 21.15 -26.42
CA MET A 553 30.61 20.10 -27.44
C MET A 553 29.90 20.51 -28.74
N LYS A 554 29.32 21.72 -28.77
CA LYS A 554 28.53 22.28 -29.88
C LYS A 554 27.43 21.33 -30.36
N GLN A 555 26.64 20.84 -29.42
CA GLN A 555 25.55 19.92 -29.68
C GLN A 555 24.21 20.67 -29.82
N GLU A 556 23.28 20.13 -30.60
CA GLU A 556 21.91 20.64 -30.68
C GLU A 556 21.17 20.43 -29.36
N ALA A 557 21.42 19.31 -28.69
CA ALA A 557 20.86 18.99 -27.39
C ALA A 557 21.78 18.08 -26.56
N VAL A 558 21.65 18.17 -25.24
CA VAL A 558 22.19 17.18 -24.31
C VAL A 558 21.04 16.61 -23.49
N ALA A 559 20.98 15.28 -23.38
CA ALA A 559 19.91 14.63 -22.65
C ALA A 559 20.23 14.46 -21.16
N ILE A 560 19.23 14.70 -20.32
CA ILE A 560 19.21 14.45 -18.90
C ILE A 560 18.07 13.46 -18.61
N ASP A 561 18.35 12.39 -17.88
CA ASP A 561 17.35 11.46 -17.34
C ASP A 561 17.07 11.81 -15.88
N VAL A 562 15.82 12.09 -15.53
CA VAL A 562 15.35 12.20 -14.14
C VAL A 562 14.27 11.16 -13.92
N ASP A 563 14.55 10.13 -13.13
CA ASP A 563 13.63 9.02 -12.83
C ASP A 563 12.99 8.34 -14.06
N ASN A 564 13.78 8.11 -15.10
CA ASN A 564 13.36 7.56 -16.39
C ASN A 564 12.50 8.51 -17.23
N GLN A 565 12.53 9.81 -16.93
CA GLN A 565 11.98 10.87 -17.77
C GLN A 565 13.12 11.65 -18.42
N LEU A 566 13.12 11.68 -19.75
CA LEU A 566 14.14 12.36 -20.54
C LEU A 566 13.82 13.85 -20.70
N ILE A 567 14.80 14.69 -20.43
CA ILE A 567 14.79 16.14 -20.63
C ILE A 567 15.91 16.46 -21.62
N LEU A 568 15.59 17.16 -22.71
CA LEU A 568 16.58 17.66 -23.66
C LEU A 568 16.86 19.13 -23.34
N VAL A 569 18.14 19.46 -23.14
CA VAL A 569 18.64 20.82 -22.80
C VAL A 569 19.42 21.39 -23.97
#